data_AF-A0A2V8M1D5-F1
#
_entry.id   AF-A0A2V8M1D5-F1
#
_cell.length_a   1.000
_cell.length_b   1.000
_cell.length_c   1.000
_cell.angle_alpha   90.00
_cell.angle_beta   90.00
_cell.angle_gamma   90.00
#
_symmetry.space_group_name_H-M   'P 1'
#
loop_
_entity.id
_entity.type
_entity.pdbx_description
1 polymer ?
#
loop_
_entity_poly.entity_id
_entity_poly.type
_entity_poly.pdbx_seq_one_letter_code
_entity_poly.pdbx_strand_id
1 'polypeptide(L)'
;MTIVYGQTETSPVITMSSVDDSLERRVSTVGQACPNTEVKIVSTATGETVPIGQQGELCTRGYLVMKGYDQDPEATARAVDAEGWLHTGDLATMRADGYFRITGRAKD
;
A
#
# COMPACT_ATOMS: atom_id res chain seq x y z
N MET A 1 -0.74 -0.81 21.55
CA MET A 1 -1.03 0.19 20.50
C MET A 1 -0.28 -0.22 19.24
N THR A 2 -1.01 -0.33 18.13
CA THR A 2 -0.48 -0.60 16.79
C THR A 2 -0.94 0.52 15.86
N ILE A 3 -0.20 0.75 14.78
CA ILE A 3 -0.59 1.62 13.67
C ILE A 3 -0.94 0.74 12.48
N VAL A 4 -2.02 1.10 11.79
CA VAL A 4 -2.51 0.43 10.59
C VAL A 4 -2.60 1.45 9.46
N TYR A 5 -2.35 1.00 8.25
CA TYR A 5 -2.64 1.75 7.04
C TYR A 5 -3.42 0.89 6.05
N GLY A 6 -4.37 1.54 5.40
CA GLY A 6 -5.16 1.00 4.31
C GLY A 6 -6.33 1.93 3.98
N GLN A 7 -7.26 1.40 3.18
CA GLN A 7 -8.38 2.13 2.61
C GLN A 7 -9.60 1.21 2.45
N THR A 8 -10.78 1.77 2.18
CA THR A 8 -12.03 1.01 2.06
C THR A 8 -11.94 -0.09 1.00
N GLU A 9 -11.24 0.18 -0.09
CA GLU A 9 -10.96 -0.72 -1.22
C GLU A 9 -10.06 -1.91 -0.84
N THR A 10 -9.58 -1.94 0.41
CA THR A 10 -8.66 -2.95 0.95
C THR A 10 -9.21 -3.68 2.18
N SER A 11 -10.52 -3.58 2.42
CA SER A 11 -11.23 -4.36 3.44
C SER A 11 -10.59 -4.45 4.85
N PRO A 12 -10.12 -3.38 5.53
CA PRO A 12 -9.60 -2.08 5.10
C PRO A 12 -8.09 -1.92 5.33
N VAL A 13 -7.36 -2.99 5.71
CA VAL A 13 -5.98 -2.91 6.21
C VAL A 13 -5.00 -3.57 5.25
N ILE A 14 -3.97 -2.82 4.85
CA ILE A 14 -2.89 -3.29 3.98
C ILE A 14 -1.64 -3.62 4.80
N THR A 15 -1.24 -2.67 5.67
CA THR A 15 -0.05 -2.79 6.52
C THR A 15 -0.38 -2.53 7.98
N MET A 16 0.37 -3.17 8.88
CA MET A 16 0.19 -3.04 10.33
C MET A 16 1.52 -3.20 11.08
N SER A 17 1.73 -2.39 12.10
CA SER A 17 2.85 -2.56 13.04
C SER A 17 2.55 -3.65 14.07
N SER A 18 3.56 -4.34 14.57
CA SER A 18 3.42 -5.32 15.65
C SER A 18 3.27 -4.67 17.04
N VAL A 19 2.63 -5.39 17.97
CA VAL A 19 2.61 -5.02 19.40
C VAL A 19 3.96 -5.13 20.08
N ASP A 20 4.93 -5.77 19.42
CA ASP A 20 6.31 -5.93 19.89
C ASP A 20 7.27 -4.92 19.25
N ASP A 21 6.79 -4.09 18.32
CA ASP A 21 7.64 -3.10 17.64
C ASP A 21 8.18 -2.04 18.59
N SER A 22 9.37 -1.52 18.31
CA SER A 22 9.88 -0.35 19.02
C SER A 22 8.94 0.85 18.84
N LEU A 23 8.99 1.79 19.79
CA LEU A 23 8.20 3.02 19.68
C LEU A 23 8.52 3.78 18.37
N GLU A 24 9.80 3.85 17.99
CA GLU A 24 10.25 4.50 16.75
C GLU A 24 9.58 3.89 15.52
N ARG A 25 9.54 2.56 15.41
CA ARG A 25 8.86 1.90 14.27
C ARG A 25 7.38 2.24 14.23
N ARG A 26 6.72 2.19 15.39
CA ARG A 26 5.28 2.48 15.45
C ARG A 26 4.94 3.91 15.07
N VAL A 27 5.78 4.90 15.39
CA VAL A 27 5.47 6.31 15.11
C VAL A 27 6.01 6.83 13.78
N SER A 28 7.01 6.16 13.19
CA SER A 28 7.65 6.62 11.95
C SER A 28 7.27 5.80 10.71
N THR A 29 6.53 4.71 10.89
CA THR A 29 6.14 3.78 9.82
C THR A 29 4.67 3.43 9.95
N VAL A 30 4.12 2.81 8.90
CA VAL A 30 2.78 2.22 8.88
C VAL A 30 2.80 0.69 8.98
N GLY A 31 3.93 0.14 9.44
CA GLY A 31 4.09 -1.30 9.63
C GLY A 31 4.52 -2.07 8.38
N GLN A 32 4.34 -3.39 8.44
CA GLN A 32 4.65 -4.34 7.36
C GLN A 32 3.36 -4.83 6.71
N ALA A 33 3.47 -5.43 5.52
CA ALA A 33 2.33 -6.04 4.85
C ALA A 33 1.65 -7.10 5.74
N CYS A 34 0.32 -7.10 5.75
CA CYS A 34 -0.47 -8.13 6.42
C CYS A 34 -0.17 -9.54 5.84
N PRO A 35 -0.45 -10.62 6.58
CA PRO A 35 -0.29 -11.98 6.08
C PRO A 35 -1.06 -12.18 4.76
N ASN A 36 -0.45 -12.92 3.82
CA ASN A 36 -1.05 -13.20 2.50
C ASN A 36 -1.38 -11.95 1.67
N THR A 37 -0.70 -10.84 1.95
CA THR A 37 -0.75 -9.57 1.20
C THR A 37 0.59 -9.29 0.56
N GLU A 38 0.56 -8.90 -0.72
CA GLU A 38 1.71 -8.40 -1.43
C GLU A 38 1.63 -6.88 -1.53
N VAL A 39 2.75 -6.20 -1.25
CA VAL A 39 2.87 -4.74 -1.38
C VAL A 39 4.13 -4.44 -2.18
N LYS A 40 4.00 -3.60 -3.21
CA LYS A 40 5.12 -3.08 -3.99
C LYS A 40 5.05 -1.56 -4.03
N ILE A 41 6.20 -0.91 -4.19
CA ILE A 41 6.27 0.53 -4.46
C ILE A 41 6.61 0.70 -5.94
N VAL A 42 5.83 1.47 -6.68
CA VAL A 42 6.00 1.69 -8.12
C VAL A 42 6.23 3.15 -8.46
N SER A 43 7.02 3.41 -9.49
CA SER A 43 7.21 4.75 -10.02
C SER A 43 5.91 5.24 -10.66
N THR A 44 5.44 6.43 -10.27
CA THR A 44 4.26 7.05 -10.89
C THR A 44 4.49 7.49 -12.32
N ALA A 45 5.76 7.58 -12.76
CA ALA A 45 6.13 7.96 -14.11
C ALA A 45 6.26 6.76 -15.06
N THR A 46 6.72 5.60 -14.57
CA THR A 46 7.02 4.43 -15.42
C THR A 46 6.14 3.22 -15.12
N GLY A 47 5.47 3.16 -13.96
CA GLY A 47 4.73 2.00 -13.48
C GLY A 47 5.61 0.85 -12.98
N GLU A 48 6.93 0.98 -13.05
CA GLU A 48 7.86 -0.07 -12.64
C GLU A 48 8.12 -0.05 -11.14
N THR A 49 8.41 -1.21 -10.55
CA THR A 49 8.80 -1.32 -9.15
C THR A 49 10.11 -0.60 -8.88
N VAL A 50 10.13 0.26 -7.86
CA VAL A 50 11.32 1.02 -7.48
C VAL A 50 12.16 0.27 -6.45
N PRO A 51 13.48 0.54 -6.35
CA PRO A 51 14.33 0.00 -5.30
C PRO A 51 13.88 0.40 -3.88
N ILE A 52 14.28 -0.41 -2.90
CA ILE A 52 14.08 -0.12 -1.47
C ILE A 52 14.63 1.27 -1.13
N GLY A 53 13.86 2.05 -0.37
CA GLY A 53 14.17 3.42 0.03
C GLY A 53 13.77 4.49 -0.98
N GLN A 54 13.46 4.12 -2.24
CA GLN A 54 12.94 5.07 -3.21
C GLN A 54 11.43 5.29 -3.02
N GLN A 55 10.99 6.52 -3.23
CA GLN A 55 9.59 6.88 -3.18
C GLN A 55 8.88 6.49 -4.47
N GLY A 56 7.65 5.98 -4.32
CA GLY A 56 6.72 5.75 -5.42
C GLY A 56 5.31 5.57 -4.87
N GLU A 57 4.37 5.17 -5.72
CA GLU A 57 3.03 4.77 -5.31
C GLU A 57 3.06 3.41 -4.61
N LEU A 58 2.31 3.27 -3.51
CA LEU A 58 2.06 1.98 -2.90
C LEU A 58 0.99 1.24 -3.70
N CYS A 59 1.31 0.05 -4.19
CA CYS A 59 0.36 -0.87 -4.80
C CYS A 59 0.24 -2.12 -3.96
N THR A 60 -0.98 -2.65 -3.83
CA THR A 60 -1.24 -3.85 -3.03
C THR A 60 -2.03 -4.89 -3.82
N ARG A 61 -1.76 -6.17 -3.56
CA ARG A 61 -2.52 -7.30 -4.09
C ARG A 61 -2.74 -8.35 -3.01
N GLY A 62 -3.91 -8.97 -3.01
CA GLY A 62 -4.24 -10.03 -2.07
C GLY A 62 -5.74 -10.16 -1.85
N TYR A 63 -6.13 -11.00 -0.88
CA TYR A 63 -7.52 -11.29 -0.57
C TYR A 63 -8.34 -10.07 -0.11
N LEU A 64 -7.64 -9.03 0.34
CA LEU A 64 -8.21 -7.82 0.93
C LEU A 64 -8.69 -6.81 -0.11
N VAL A 65 -8.21 -6.90 -1.36
CA VAL A 65 -8.58 -5.99 -2.46
C VAL A 65 -10.05 -6.19 -2.80
N MET A 66 -10.78 -5.09 -2.95
CA MET A 66 -12.19 -5.09 -3.31
C MET A 66 -12.46 -5.82 -4.63
N LYS A 67 -13.70 -6.27 -4.81
CA LYS A 67 -14.15 -6.82 -6.11
C LYS A 67 -14.26 -5.75 -7.20
N GLY A 68 -14.44 -4.49 -6.81
CA GLY A 68 -14.65 -3.35 -7.68
C GLY A 68 -15.68 -2.37 -7.13
N TYR A 69 -15.83 -1.25 -7.82
CA TYR A 69 -16.87 -0.27 -7.58
C TYR A 69 -18.20 -0.72 -8.19
N ASP A 70 -19.29 -0.52 -7.46
CA ASP A 70 -20.62 -0.93 -7.91
C ASP A 70 -21.04 -0.13 -9.15
N GLN A 71 -21.48 -0.85 -10.19
CA GLN A 71 -21.87 -0.30 -11.50
C GLN A 71 -20.83 0.58 -12.22
N ASP A 72 -19.55 0.56 -11.80
CA ASP A 72 -18.47 1.33 -12.43
C ASP A 72 -17.24 0.45 -12.74
N PRO A 73 -17.32 -0.37 -13.81
CA PRO A 73 -16.21 -1.23 -14.23
C PRO A 73 -15.00 -0.42 -14.73
N GLU A 74 -15.21 0.80 -15.24
CA GLU A 74 -14.12 1.64 -15.71
C GLU A 74 -13.30 2.20 -14.55
N ALA A 75 -13.95 2.70 -13.48
CA ALA A 75 -13.24 3.09 -12.27
C ALA A 75 -12.54 1.90 -11.62
N THR A 76 -13.17 0.72 -11.67
CA THR A 76 -12.55 -0.52 -11.16
C THR A 76 -11.27 -0.84 -11.92
N ALA A 77 -11.29 -0.83 -13.25
CA ALA A 77 -10.11 -1.10 -14.08
C ALA A 77 -9.03 -0.01 -13.99
N ARG A 78 -9.39 1.22 -13.60
CA ARG A 78 -8.42 2.28 -13.29
C ARG A 78 -7.75 2.09 -11.93
N ALA A 79 -8.46 1.53 -10.95
CA ALA A 79 -7.95 1.33 -9.60
C ALA A 79 -7.21 0.00 -9.45
N VAL A 80 -7.71 -1.07 -10.06
CA VAL A 80 -7.13 -2.41 -10.01
C VAL A 80 -6.67 -2.81 -11.42
N ASP A 81 -5.38 -3.06 -11.57
CA ASP A 81 -4.80 -3.45 -12.86
C ASP A 81 -5.16 -4.90 -13.26
N ALA A 82 -4.78 -5.27 -14.49
CA ALA A 82 -5.05 -6.60 -15.02
C ALA A 82 -4.34 -7.75 -14.28
N GLU A 83 -3.31 -7.44 -13.47
CA GLU A 83 -2.58 -8.38 -12.64
C GLU A 83 -3.12 -8.43 -11.19
N GLY A 84 -4.19 -7.68 -10.90
CA GLY A 84 -4.86 -7.62 -9.61
C GLY A 84 -4.23 -6.67 -8.60
N TRP A 85 -3.35 -5.76 -9.02
CA TRP A 85 -2.79 -4.75 -8.14
C TRP A 85 -3.72 -3.55 -8.03
N LEU A 86 -4.11 -3.26 -6.79
CA LEU A 86 -4.77 -2.02 -6.45
C LEU A 86 -3.74 -0.89 -6.31
N HIS A 87 -3.92 0.15 -7.11
CA HIS A 87 -3.22 1.43 -7.03
C HIS A 87 -3.86 2.30 -5.96
N THR A 88 -3.16 2.56 -4.85
CA THR A 88 -3.75 3.31 -3.72
C THR A 88 -3.75 4.83 -3.94
N GLY A 89 -2.98 5.33 -4.89
CA GLY A 89 -2.73 6.76 -5.07
C GLY A 89 -1.94 7.41 -3.93
N ASP A 90 -1.45 6.64 -2.95
CA ASP A 90 -0.60 7.11 -1.87
C ASP A 90 0.88 6.91 -2.21
N LEU A 91 1.68 7.94 -1.93
CA LEU A 91 3.12 7.87 -2.05
C LEU A 91 3.72 7.27 -0.79
N ALA A 92 4.64 6.33 -0.98
CA ALA A 92 5.31 5.62 0.10
C ALA A 92 6.75 5.25 -0.25
N THR A 93 7.51 4.91 0.78
CA THR A 93 8.83 4.29 0.69
C THR A 93 8.84 2.99 1.47
N MET A 94 9.56 1.97 0.98
CA MET A 94 9.82 0.74 1.71
C MET A 94 11.22 0.78 2.34
N ARG A 95 11.34 0.42 3.62
CA ARG A 95 12.61 0.27 4.34
C ARG A 95 13.20 -1.12 4.12
N ALA A 96 14.50 -1.26 4.35
CA ALA A 96 15.20 -2.54 4.22
C ALA A 96 14.71 -3.62 5.20
N ASP A 97 14.10 -3.22 6.32
CA ASP A 97 13.47 -4.13 7.30
C ASP A 97 12.01 -4.45 6.97
N GLY A 98 11.52 -4.07 5.78
CA GLY A 98 10.19 -4.41 5.29
C GLY A 98 9.07 -3.48 5.76
N TYR A 99 9.39 -2.44 6.52
CA TYR A 99 8.42 -1.45 6.99
C TYR A 99 8.16 -0.38 5.93
N PHE A 100 6.90 0.02 5.82
CA PHE A 100 6.46 1.05 4.89
C PHE A 100 6.30 2.39 5.60
N ARG A 101 6.54 3.48 4.88
CA ARG A 101 6.25 4.84 5.34
C ARG A 101 5.47 5.57 4.26
N ILE A 102 4.33 6.14 4.63
CA ILE A 102 3.56 7.03 3.76
C ILE A 102 4.22 8.40 3.75
N THR A 103 4.44 8.95 2.56
CA THR A 103 5.10 10.24 2.33
C THR A 103 4.19 11.29 1.72
N GLY A 104 3.01 10.92 1.21
CA GLY A 104 2.01 11.86 0.69
C GLY A 104 0.96 11.20 -0.20
N ARG A 105 0.26 12.00 -1.00
CA ARG A 105 -0.66 11.57 -2.05
C ARG A 105 -0.09 11.91 -3.41
N ALA A 106 -0.32 11.08 -4.41
CA ALA A 106 0.18 11.33 -5.77
C ALA A 106 -0.54 12.47 -6.50
N LYS A 107 -1.72 12.89 -6.00
CA LYS A 107 -2.58 13.94 -6.60
C LYS A 107 -2.65 15.24 -5.78
N ASP A 108 -1.88 15.34 -4.70
CA ASP A 108 -1.69 16.58 -3.93
C ASP A 108 -0.40 17.29 -4.37
#